data_AF-A0A7C6TW16-F1
#
_entry.id   AF-A0A7C6TW16-F1
#
_cell.length_a   1.000
_cell.length_b   1.000
_cell.length_c   1.000
_cell.angle_alpha   90.00
_cell.angle_beta   90.00
_cell.angle_gamma   90.00
#
_symmetry.space_group_name_H-M   'P 1'
#
loop_
_entity.id
_entity.type
_entity.pdbx_description
1 polymer ?
#
loop_
_entity_poly.entity_id
_entity_poly.type
_entity_poly.pdbx_seq_one_letter_code
_entity_poly.pdbx_strand_id
1 'polypeptide(L)'
;LLKKVFLGDALVRYNVISSRLHQGAALLRLEGVTDRNAAEALRGTYVYVEMEDALPLEEGEYYHHQILGLAVRTEGGEDLGRVTDILVTGANDVFVVQGPRGEVLLPSIADVILEVNLEAGAITVRIPEGLL
;
A
#
# COMPACT_ATOMS: atom_id res chain seq x y z
N LEU A 1 -11.25 -3.28 -14.94
CA LEU A 1 -10.06 -3.05 -15.81
C LEU A 1 -9.85 -1.54 -15.91
N LEU A 2 -8.63 -1.07 -15.63
CA LEU A 2 -8.26 0.34 -15.59
C LEU A 2 -8.51 1.01 -16.94
N LYS A 3 -9.26 2.13 -16.94
CA LYS A 3 -9.60 2.88 -18.18
C LYS A 3 -8.63 4.03 -18.48
N LYS A 4 -7.90 4.49 -17.46
CA LYS A 4 -6.98 5.63 -17.52
C LYS A 4 -5.86 5.44 -16.49
N VAL A 5 -4.73 6.09 -16.74
CA VAL A 5 -3.60 6.21 -15.81
C VAL A 5 -3.02 7.63 -15.91
N PHE A 6 -2.25 8.02 -14.90
CA PHE A 6 -1.52 9.28 -14.87
C PHE A 6 -0.02 8.98 -14.78
N LEU A 7 0.78 9.63 -15.62
CA LEU A 7 2.22 9.35 -15.73
C LEU A 7 3.08 10.55 -15.32
N GLY A 8 4.13 10.24 -14.55
CA GLY A 8 5.16 11.19 -14.12
C GLY A 8 4.67 12.24 -13.12
N ASP A 9 5.58 13.11 -12.69
CA ASP A 9 5.31 14.11 -11.63
C ASP A 9 4.26 15.14 -12.06
N ALA A 10 4.13 15.39 -13.36
CA ALA A 10 3.10 16.27 -13.92
C ALA A 10 1.71 15.61 -13.99
N LEU A 11 1.59 14.33 -13.62
CA LEU A 11 0.36 13.55 -13.66
C LEU A 11 -0.37 13.68 -15.00
N VAL A 12 0.34 13.45 -16.10
CA VAL A 12 -0.26 13.55 -17.44
C VAL A 12 -1.21 12.36 -17.64
N ARG A 13 -2.47 12.66 -17.95
CA ARG A 13 -3.51 11.64 -18.14
C ARG A 13 -3.37 10.93 -19.47
N TYR A 14 -3.43 9.61 -19.44
CA TYR A 14 -3.52 8.73 -20.61
C TYR A 14 -4.73 7.81 -20.49
N ASN A 15 -5.47 7.64 -21.60
CA ASN A 15 -6.49 6.59 -21.69
C ASN A 15 -5.81 5.25 -21.99
N VAL A 16 -6.27 4.19 -21.32
CA VAL A 16 -5.78 2.83 -21.52
C VAL A 16 -6.64 2.15 -22.59
N ILE A 17 -6.03 1.84 -23.74
CA ILE A 17 -6.68 1.10 -24.83
C ILE A 17 -6.82 -0.37 -24.46
N SER A 18 -5.77 -0.96 -23.88
CA SER A 18 -5.78 -2.34 -23.42
C SER A 18 -4.71 -2.58 -22.36
N SER A 19 -4.93 -3.60 -21.54
CA SER A 19 -3.99 -4.05 -20.51
C SER A 19 -3.94 -5.56 -20.44
N ARG A 20 -2.76 -6.14 -20.23
CA ARG A 20 -2.61 -7.58 -19.95
C ARG A 20 -1.42 -7.86 -19.04
N LEU A 21 -1.50 -8.95 -18.28
CA LEU A 21 -0.35 -9.48 -17.56
C LEU A 21 0.50 -10.34 -18.50
N HIS A 22 1.81 -10.18 -18.42
CA HIS A 22 2.77 -10.97 -19.18
C HIS A 22 4.09 -11.08 -18.42
N GLN A 23 4.52 -12.31 -18.14
CA GLN A 23 5.79 -12.60 -17.47
C GLN A 23 6.00 -11.80 -16.17
N GLY A 24 4.95 -11.70 -15.34
CA GLY A 24 5.00 -10.98 -14.06
C GLY A 24 4.90 -9.46 -14.17
N ALA A 25 4.76 -8.90 -15.37
CA ALA A 25 4.59 -7.46 -15.58
C ALA A 25 3.20 -7.13 -16.16
N ALA A 26 2.69 -5.95 -15.80
CA ALA A 26 1.53 -5.37 -16.46
C ALA A 26 1.97 -4.63 -17.72
N LEU A 27 1.40 -5.00 -18.86
CA LEU A 27 1.61 -4.32 -20.14
C LEU A 27 0.38 -3.46 -20.46
N LEU A 28 0.59 -2.16 -20.67
CA LEU A 28 -0.44 -1.20 -21.00
C LEU A 28 -0.24 -0.67 -22.43
N ARG A 29 -1.34 -0.58 -23.19
CA ARG A 29 -1.40 0.18 -24.44
C ARG A 29 -2.11 1.49 -24.15
N LEU A 30 -1.41 2.61 -24.34
CA LEU A 30 -1.93 3.94 -24.07
C LEU A 30 -2.36 4.64 -25.36
N GLU A 31 -3.44 5.39 -25.30
CA GLU A 31 -3.85 6.27 -26.40
C GLU A 31 -2.78 7.34 -26.65
N GLY A 32 -2.43 7.57 -27.91
CA GLY A 32 -1.36 8.49 -28.31
C GLY A 32 0.06 7.93 -28.23
N VAL A 33 0.29 6.77 -27.60
CA VAL A 33 1.60 6.10 -27.54
C VAL A 33 1.61 4.93 -28.51
N THR A 34 1.94 5.21 -29.77
CA THR A 34 1.76 4.25 -30.88
C THR A 34 3.04 3.62 -31.40
N ASP A 35 4.21 4.12 -30.99
CA ASP A 35 5.50 3.60 -31.41
C ASP A 35 6.49 3.44 -30.24
N ARG A 36 7.62 2.79 -30.54
CA ARG A 36 8.66 2.49 -29.56
C ARG A 36 9.27 3.76 -28.97
N ASN A 37 9.47 4.81 -29.77
CA ASN A 37 10.13 6.03 -29.28
C ASN A 37 9.24 6.77 -28.28
N ALA A 38 7.95 6.86 -28.57
CA ALA A 38 6.95 7.43 -27.66
C ALA A 38 6.88 6.63 -26.34
N ALA A 39 6.93 5.30 -26.41
CA ALA A 39 6.95 4.46 -25.20
C ALA A 39 8.25 4.63 -24.40
N GLU A 40 9.40 4.68 -25.07
CA GLU A 40 10.70 4.87 -24.41
C GLU A 40 10.80 6.24 -23.72
N ALA A 41 10.15 7.28 -24.25
CA ALA A 41 10.09 8.60 -23.61
C ALA A 41 9.37 8.58 -22.24
N LEU A 42 8.56 7.56 -21.96
CA LEU A 42 7.85 7.35 -20.69
C LEU A 42 8.62 6.42 -19.75
N ARG A 43 9.81 5.93 -20.14
CA ARG A 43 10.59 5.03 -19.31
C ARG A 43 11.01 5.72 -18.01
N GLY A 44 10.82 5.03 -16.88
CA GLY A 44 11.21 5.50 -15.56
C GLY A 44 10.21 6.45 -14.90
N THR A 45 9.10 6.79 -15.58
CA THR A 45 8.03 7.57 -14.94
C THR A 45 7.19 6.69 -14.04
N TYR A 46 6.76 7.23 -12.89
CA TYR A 46 5.75 6.59 -12.06
C TYR A 46 4.40 6.53 -12.77
N VAL A 47 3.64 5.48 -12.46
CA VAL A 47 2.27 5.26 -12.92
C VAL A 47 1.35 5.42 -11.73
N TYR A 48 0.37 6.30 -11.86
CA TYR A 48 -0.64 6.56 -10.84
C TYR A 48 -2.03 6.23 -11.37
N VAL A 49 -2.91 5.83 -10.46
CA VAL A 49 -4.35 5.63 -10.69
C VAL A 49 -5.12 6.49 -9.69
N GLU A 50 -6.34 6.88 -10.03
CA GLU A 50 -7.23 7.50 -9.05
C GLU A 50 -7.63 6.46 -8.00
N MET A 51 -7.78 6.89 -6.73
CA MET A 51 -8.21 5.99 -5.66
C MET A 51 -9.59 5.37 -5.92
N GLU A 52 -10.49 6.10 -6.60
CA GLU A 52 -11.82 5.59 -6.98
C GLU A 52 -11.76 4.45 -8.01
N ASP A 53 -10.68 4.39 -8.79
CA ASP A 53 -10.43 3.34 -9.78
C ASP A 53 -9.61 2.17 -9.16
N ALA A 54 -9.18 2.30 -7.91
CA ALA A 54 -8.49 1.24 -7.18
C ALA A 54 -9.45 0.07 -6.92
N LEU A 55 -8.92 -1.14 -6.78
CA LEU A 55 -9.76 -2.31 -6.56
C LEU A 55 -10.53 -2.16 -5.24
N PRO A 56 -11.81 -2.56 -5.19
CA PRO A 56 -12.50 -2.68 -3.93
C PRO A 56 -11.72 -3.66 -3.06
N LEU A 57 -11.43 -3.26 -1.83
CA LEU A 57 -10.76 -4.08 -0.83
C LEU A 57 -11.78 -5.05 -0.23
N GLU A 58 -11.34 -6.27 0.07
CA GLU A 58 -12.13 -7.18 0.92
C GLU A 58 -12.16 -6.68 2.37
N GLU A 59 -13.08 -7.21 3.17
CA GLU A 59 -13.14 -6.86 4.60
C GLU A 59 -11.83 -7.24 5.29
N GLY A 60 -11.21 -6.27 5.98
CA GLY A 60 -9.91 -6.45 6.63
C GLY A 60 -8.69 -6.23 5.73
N GLU A 61 -8.88 -5.93 4.45
CA GLU A 61 -7.79 -5.46 3.58
C GLU A 61 -7.67 -3.93 3.63
N TYR A 62 -6.44 -3.44 3.56
CA TYR A 62 -6.12 -2.01 3.60
C TYR A 62 -4.99 -1.71 2.64
N TYR A 63 -5.04 -0.55 1.98
CA TYR A 63 -3.89 -0.08 1.24
C TYR A 63 -2.78 0.35 2.20
N HIS A 64 -1.53 0.09 1.86
CA HIS A 64 -0.35 0.47 2.67
C HIS A 64 -0.36 1.96 3.05
N HIS A 65 -0.74 2.84 2.12
CA HIS A 65 -0.80 4.29 2.39
C HIS A 65 -1.86 4.69 3.41
N GLN A 66 -2.87 3.84 3.66
CA GLN A 66 -3.87 4.06 4.72
C GLN A 66 -3.34 3.65 6.09
N ILE A 67 -2.39 2.71 6.12
CA ILE A 67 -1.80 2.15 7.34
C ILE A 67 -0.61 2.96 7.84
N LEU A 68 0.19 3.49 6.91
CA LEU A 68 1.34 4.33 7.25
C LEU A 68 0.91 5.55 8.07
N GLY A 69 1.58 5.77 9.19
CA GLY A 69 1.34 6.89 10.11
C GLY A 69 0.26 6.64 11.18
N LEU A 70 -0.52 5.55 11.10
CA LEU A 70 -1.50 5.21 12.12
C LEU A 70 -0.82 4.98 13.47
N ALA A 71 -1.47 5.42 14.55
CA ALA A 71 -1.01 5.19 15.91
C ALA A 71 -1.29 3.74 16.33
N VAL A 72 -0.33 3.07 16.96
CA VAL A 72 -0.45 1.66 17.34
C VAL A 72 -0.53 1.56 18.85
N ARG A 73 -1.57 0.89 19.35
CA ARG A 73 -1.79 0.70 20.78
C ARG A 73 -2.10 -0.75 21.11
N THR A 74 -1.70 -1.22 22.27
CA THR A 74 -2.09 -2.55 22.74
C THR A 74 -3.56 -2.59 23.14
N GLU A 75 -4.16 -3.78 23.26
CA GLU A 75 -5.52 -3.96 23.81
C GLU A 75 -5.66 -3.44 25.26
N GLY A 76 -4.54 -3.30 25.99
CA GLY A 76 -4.47 -2.64 27.29
C GLY A 76 -4.35 -1.10 27.25
N GLY A 77 -4.31 -0.50 26.05
CA GLY A 77 -4.20 0.94 25.84
C GLY A 77 -2.78 1.51 25.87
N GLU A 78 -1.75 0.65 25.94
CA GLU A 78 -0.34 1.10 25.91
C GLU A 78 0.03 1.61 24.52
N ASP A 79 0.68 2.78 24.44
CA ASP A 79 1.14 3.36 23.18
C ASP A 79 2.46 2.71 22.72
N LEU A 80 2.44 2.12 21.52
CA LEU A 80 3.62 1.52 20.89
C LEU A 80 4.28 2.46 19.87
N GLY A 81 3.64 3.58 19.54
CA GLY A 81 4.13 4.54 18.56
C GLY A 81 3.30 4.56 17.27
N ARG A 82 3.96 4.71 16.13
CA ARG A 82 3.30 4.84 14.82
C ARG A 82 3.91 3.93 13.77
N VAL A 83 3.10 3.46 12.84
CA VAL A 83 3.60 2.71 11.67
C VAL A 83 4.44 3.65 10.81
N THR A 84 5.71 3.32 10.62
CA THR A 84 6.66 4.10 9.79
C THR A 84 6.98 3.42 8.47
N ASP A 85 6.83 2.10 8.41
CA ASP A 85 7.10 1.31 7.20
C ASP A 85 6.29 0.00 7.21
N ILE A 86 6.18 -0.66 6.06
CA ILE A 86 5.53 -1.95 5.89
C ILE A 86 6.48 -2.86 5.10
N LEU A 87 6.99 -3.90 5.75
CA LEU A 87 7.83 -4.91 5.11
C LEU A 87 6.92 -5.94 4.43
N VAL A 88 6.96 -5.97 3.11
CA VAL A 88 6.27 -7.01 2.33
C VAL A 88 7.11 -8.28 2.38
N THR A 89 6.55 -9.33 2.98
CA THR A 89 7.21 -10.65 3.05
C THR A 89 6.51 -11.66 2.15
N GLY A 90 7.07 -12.87 2.03
CA GLY A 90 6.45 -13.94 1.25
C GLY A 90 5.20 -14.56 1.89
N ALA A 91 4.93 -14.28 3.18
CA ALA A 91 3.81 -14.86 3.91
C ALA A 91 2.81 -13.79 4.39
N ASN A 92 3.25 -12.86 5.24
CA ASN A 92 2.42 -11.78 5.76
C ASN A 92 3.22 -10.47 5.78
N ASP A 93 2.56 -9.35 5.53
CA ASP A 93 3.18 -8.04 5.72
C ASP A 93 3.54 -7.83 7.20
N VAL A 94 4.59 -7.05 7.45
CA VAL A 94 5.03 -6.71 8.82
C VAL A 94 5.06 -5.19 8.97
N PHE A 95 4.28 -4.68 9.91
CA PHE A 95 4.28 -3.26 10.24
C PHE A 95 5.50 -2.92 11.10
N VAL A 96 6.27 -1.94 10.65
CA VAL A 96 7.38 -1.37 11.41
C VAL A 96 6.82 -0.21 12.22
N VAL A 97 6.80 -0.36 13.53
CA VAL A 97 6.25 0.62 14.46
C VAL A 97 7.39 1.28 15.22
N GLN A 98 7.54 2.59 15.03
CA GLN A 98 8.53 3.37 15.77
C GLN A 98 7.85 4.06 16.96
N GLY A 99 8.35 3.78 18.16
CA GLY A 99 7.81 4.32 19.40
C GLY A 99 8.87 4.70 20.44
N PRO A 100 8.42 5.05 21.66
CA PRO A 100 9.29 5.50 22.73
C PRO A 100 10.25 4.41 23.25
N ARG A 101 9.93 3.13 23.03
CA ARG A 101 10.78 1.98 23.39
C ARG A 101 11.69 1.49 22.26
N GLY A 102 11.64 2.15 21.09
CA GLY A 102 12.36 1.73 19.89
C GLY A 102 11.42 1.20 18.82
N GLU A 103 11.99 0.38 17.94
CA GLU A 103 11.28 -0.26 16.84
C GLU A 103 10.59 -1.54 17.31
N VAL A 104 9.35 -1.75 16.88
CA VAL A 104 8.59 -2.99 17.09
C VAL A 104 8.09 -3.48 15.74
N LEU A 105 8.27 -4.77 15.47
CA LEU A 105 7.82 -5.42 14.25
C LEU A 105 6.56 -6.24 14.53
N LEU A 106 5.45 -5.86 13.90
CA LEU A 106 4.15 -6.49 14.11
C LEU A 106 3.69 -7.20 12.83
N PRO A 107 3.57 -8.54 12.82
CA PRO A 107 3.02 -9.23 11.66
C PRO A 107 1.54 -8.86 11.50
N SER A 108 1.14 -8.54 10.27
CA SER A 108 -0.24 -8.18 9.91
C SER A 108 -1.10 -9.44 9.80
N ILE A 109 -1.36 -10.08 10.95
CA ILE A 109 -2.20 -11.27 11.10
C ILE A 109 -3.30 -11.01 12.13
N ALA A 110 -4.43 -11.71 12.02
CA ALA A 110 -5.60 -11.51 12.88
C ALA A 110 -5.31 -11.68 14.39
N ASP A 111 -4.33 -12.51 14.77
CA ASP A 111 -3.96 -12.72 16.17
C ASP A 111 -3.20 -11.53 16.78
N VAL A 112 -2.61 -10.68 15.93
CA VAL A 112 -1.80 -9.52 16.35
C VAL A 112 -2.52 -8.22 16.07
N ILE A 113 -3.09 -8.04 14.86
CA ILE A 113 -3.84 -6.85 14.48
C ILE A 113 -5.31 -7.11 14.77
N LEU A 114 -5.81 -6.57 15.90
CA LEU A 114 -7.18 -6.81 16.34
C LEU A 114 -8.18 -5.87 15.66
N GLU A 115 -7.78 -4.62 15.42
CA GLU A 115 -8.64 -3.61 14.82
C GLU A 115 -7.79 -2.55 14.10
N VAL A 116 -8.22 -2.14 12.91
CA VAL A 116 -7.70 -0.97 12.19
C VAL A 116 -8.83 0.04 12.03
N ASN A 117 -8.71 1.17 12.72
CA ASN A 117 -9.68 2.26 12.67
C ASN A 117 -9.08 3.45 11.91
N LEU A 118 -9.38 3.53 10.61
CA LEU A 118 -8.86 4.58 9.73
C LEU A 118 -9.41 5.97 10.10
N GLU A 119 -10.64 6.07 10.61
CA GLU A 119 -11.24 7.35 11.02
C GLU A 119 -10.56 7.92 12.26
N ALA A 120 -10.29 7.07 13.25
CA ALA A 120 -9.56 7.44 14.46
C ALA A 120 -8.05 7.56 14.26
N GLY A 121 -7.53 7.06 13.12
CA GLY A 121 -6.10 7.05 12.83
C GLY A 121 -5.31 6.09 13.71
N ALA A 122 -5.90 4.94 14.08
CA ALA A 122 -5.35 4.03 15.09
C ALA A 122 -5.48 2.55 14.74
N ILE A 123 -4.55 1.74 15.26
CA ILE A 123 -4.51 0.29 15.19
C ILE A 123 -4.44 -0.26 16.61
N THR A 124 -5.36 -1.18 16.95
CA THR A 124 -5.33 -1.93 18.21
C THR A 124 -4.67 -3.28 17.97
N VAL A 125 -3.67 -3.61 18.79
CA VAL A 125 -2.89 -4.84 18.65
C VAL A 125 -2.85 -5.68 19.92
N ARG A 126 -2.67 -6.98 19.74
CA ARG A 126 -2.25 -7.91 20.78
C ARG A 126 -0.79 -8.28 20.56
N ILE A 127 0.01 -8.15 21.61
CA ILE A 127 1.41 -8.51 21.57
C ILE A 127 1.56 -9.96 22.05
N PRO A 128 2.10 -10.88 21.24
CA PRO A 128 2.47 -12.22 21.70
C PRO A 128 3.52 -12.14 22.82
N GLU A 129 3.47 -13.08 23.76
CA GLU A 129 4.47 -13.16 24.82
C GLU A 129 5.90 -13.22 24.23
N GLY A 130 6.78 -12.31 24.67
CA GLY A 130 8.19 -12.28 24.27
C GLY A 130 8.57 -11.38 23.09
N LEU A 131 7.65 -10.57 22.55
CA LEU A 131 7.92 -9.68 21.40
C LEU A 131 8.48 -8.28 21.78
N LEU A 132 8.31 -7.84 23.03
CA LEU A 132 8.80 -6.55 23.55
C LEU A 132 10.06 -6.69 24.40
#